data_AF-A0A016V5U0-F1
#
_entry.id   AF-A0A016V5U0-F1
#
_cell.length_a   1.000
_cell.length_b   1.000
_cell.length_c   1.000
_cell.angle_alpha   90.00
_cell.angle_beta   90.00
_cell.angle_gamma   90.00
#
_symmetry.space_group_name_H-M   'P 1'
#
loop_
_entity.id
_entity.type
_entity.pdbx_description
1 polymer ?
#
loop_
_entity_poly.entity_id
_entity_poly.type
_entity_poly.pdbx_seq_one_letter_code
_entity_poly.pdbx_strand_id
1 'polypeptide(L)'
;MPQSLDKDIIKYALSDSSTYAETTGAAFRKACERVRETISSVVKPKLGANVAKGLLDLHPVIPTFYCLVKTHKLPSADAHLQLSVDEIKTRPIVSSCGGPSDRLSWLLVQVLSPLLQFVGAHIVNVEAFLSAFSNCQVPTTASYASFDVVSLYTNVDNNGAIEAVISLFQQHRSEIPNMGFTAEDITTMINSVLFCNVFRFENKLYEQKRGLAMGNRIAPLLAIMFLDHIEKSSLTSGILLYKRYIDDVFVIGTTEMDVDTTLDRLNAFDPKVSFTVERPDSDGYLPFLNTKIRVIQGQKEHLWHKKSASANILVHARSAHPHFIKANVVRNLMKTKNKLCMGTDQNVERTIARILDENGYNTGPTTTWFPYSTSDGIPMILPYVGERPARAVNQVVKRSGLPIRLVFRPPPTLKKILTSTRIYESKCPQPDCQYCTEEQICQLRGTLYLITCEGCGEKYVGETMRPLRRRLDEHRRALTNPSSYASESFSKHRTLKHTYERAPMLKVTVLHRHLVNTLERKIMEAVEIRRHSPEINNKEELREVLRLVT
;
A
#
# COMPACT_ATOMS: atom_id res chain seq x y z
N MET A 1 20.22 -1.53 12.12
CA MET A 1 19.99 -0.13 12.54
C MET A 1 19.28 -0.14 13.89
N PRO A 2 19.88 0.42 14.95
CA PRO A 2 19.24 0.59 16.25
C PRO A 2 17.98 1.47 16.16
N GLN A 3 17.03 1.29 17.08
CA GLN A 3 15.82 2.13 17.14
C GLN A 3 16.12 3.60 17.44
N SER A 4 17.18 3.89 18.19
CA SER A 4 17.63 5.27 18.45
C SER A 4 17.99 5.98 17.14
N LEU A 5 18.85 5.36 16.33
CA LEU A 5 19.26 5.91 15.04
C LEU A 5 18.07 6.10 14.08
N ASP A 6 17.13 5.14 14.02
CA ASP A 6 15.92 5.28 13.20
C ASP A 6 15.06 6.48 13.64
N LYS A 7 14.92 6.69 14.96
CA LYS A 7 14.23 7.86 15.50
C LYS A 7 14.94 9.16 15.17
N ASP A 8 16.26 9.19 15.25
CA ASP A 8 17.05 10.39 14.95
C ASP A 8 16.94 10.75 13.47
N ILE A 9 16.96 9.76 12.58
CA ILE A 9 16.68 9.93 11.13
C ILE A 9 15.29 10.51 10.89
N ILE A 10 14.27 10.00 11.57
CA ILE A 10 12.91 10.51 11.42
C ILE A 10 12.79 11.93 11.98
N LYS A 11 13.37 12.22 13.15
CA LYS A 11 13.40 13.57 13.74
C LYS A 11 14.10 14.56 12.83
N TYR A 12 15.21 14.17 12.22
CA TYR A 12 15.90 14.99 11.23
C TYR A 12 14.99 15.28 10.02
N ALA A 13 14.32 14.27 9.47
CA ALA A 13 13.36 14.48 8.37
C ALA A 13 12.20 15.41 8.78
N LEU A 14 11.67 15.27 10.00
CA LEU A 14 10.59 16.11 10.52
C LEU A 14 11.05 17.52 10.93
N SER A 15 12.37 17.77 11.02
CA SER A 15 12.93 19.09 11.31
C SER A 15 12.86 20.06 10.12
N ASP A 16 12.62 19.53 8.90
CA ASP A 16 12.35 20.36 7.72
C ASP A 16 11.01 21.09 7.88
N SER A 17 11.09 22.30 8.42
CA SER A 17 9.95 23.18 8.63
C SER A 17 9.33 23.69 7.33
N SER A 18 9.95 23.49 6.16
CA SER A 18 9.32 23.81 4.87
C SER A 18 8.29 22.75 4.47
N THR A 19 8.48 21.50 4.89
CA THR A 19 7.63 20.36 4.54
C THR A 19 6.69 19.95 5.69
N TYR A 20 7.15 19.99 6.94
CA TYR A 20 6.42 19.46 8.09
C TYR A 20 6.18 20.51 9.18
N ALA A 21 5.14 20.29 9.99
CA ALA A 21 4.87 21.06 11.20
C ALA A 21 4.20 20.18 12.26
N GLU A 22 4.42 20.47 13.54
CA GLU A 22 3.67 19.83 14.63
C GLU A 22 2.22 20.36 14.62
N THR A 23 1.25 19.50 14.91
CA THR A 23 -0.19 19.83 14.83
C THR A 23 -0.97 19.17 15.97
N THR A 24 -2.29 19.31 15.96
CA THR A 24 -3.15 18.88 17.08
C THR A 24 -4.15 17.79 16.70
N GLY A 25 -4.69 17.12 17.72
CA GLY A 25 -5.80 16.18 17.52
C GLY A 25 -7.06 16.86 16.99
N ALA A 26 -7.23 18.17 17.19
CA ALA A 26 -8.32 18.94 16.61
C ALA A 26 -8.17 19.08 15.09
N ALA A 27 -6.95 19.33 14.59
CA ALA A 27 -6.66 19.35 13.16
C ALA A 27 -6.97 17.99 12.50
N PHE A 28 -6.60 16.89 13.14
CA PHE A 28 -6.96 15.54 12.66
C PHE A 28 -8.47 15.33 12.59
N ARG A 29 -9.23 15.76 13.62
CA ARG A 29 -10.69 15.64 13.63
C ARG A 29 -11.33 16.47 12.51
N LYS A 30 -10.87 17.70 12.32
CA LYS A 30 -11.30 18.58 11.22
C LYS A 30 -11.04 17.93 9.85
N ALA A 31 -9.88 17.32 9.66
CA ALA A 31 -9.57 16.60 8.42
C ALA A 31 -10.51 15.39 8.22
N CYS A 32 -10.85 14.65 9.28
CA CYS A 32 -11.83 13.57 9.21
C CYS A 32 -13.23 14.07 8.84
N GLU A 33 -13.68 15.17 9.46
CA GLU A 33 -14.98 15.79 9.19
C GLU A 33 -15.09 16.23 7.74
N ARG A 34 -14.07 16.94 7.22
CA ARG A 34 -14.02 17.37 5.82
C ARG A 34 -14.19 16.20 4.84
N VAL A 35 -13.52 15.07 5.08
CA VAL A 35 -13.68 13.87 4.23
C VAL A 35 -15.10 13.30 4.31
N ARG A 36 -15.69 13.24 5.51
CA ARG A 36 -17.08 12.76 5.68
C ARG A 36 -18.10 13.66 4.99
N GLU A 37 -17.91 14.98 5.11
CA GLU A 37 -18.73 15.98 4.43
C GLU A 37 -18.63 15.80 2.92
N THR A 38 -17.42 15.70 2.37
CA THR A 38 -17.20 15.46 0.94
C THR A 38 -17.87 14.18 0.45
N ILE A 39 -17.75 13.06 1.19
CA ILE A 39 -18.45 11.82 0.82
C ILE A 39 -19.98 12.02 0.84
N SER A 40 -20.48 12.78 1.79
CA SER A 40 -21.92 13.01 1.96
C SER A 40 -22.50 13.98 0.93
N SER A 41 -21.76 15.02 0.56
CA SER A 41 -22.21 16.07 -0.37
C SER A 41 -21.88 15.77 -1.84
N VAL A 42 -20.78 15.08 -2.12
CA VAL A 42 -20.32 14.80 -3.50
C VAL A 42 -20.62 13.36 -3.90
N VAL A 43 -20.18 12.38 -3.10
CA VAL A 43 -20.26 10.97 -3.51
C VAL A 43 -21.68 10.41 -3.38
N LYS A 44 -22.36 10.67 -2.27
CA LYS A 44 -23.70 10.14 -1.99
C LYS A 44 -24.74 10.53 -3.06
N PRO A 45 -24.81 11.78 -3.55
CA PRO A 45 -25.76 12.13 -4.61
C PRO A 45 -25.47 11.44 -5.96
N LYS A 46 -24.21 11.12 -6.25
CA LYS A 46 -23.80 10.54 -7.54
C LYS A 46 -23.85 9.01 -7.56
N LEU A 47 -23.37 8.37 -6.49
CA LEU A 47 -23.21 6.91 -6.43
C LEU A 47 -24.17 6.22 -5.44
N GLY A 48 -25.01 6.99 -4.75
CA GLY A 48 -26.02 6.50 -3.82
C GLY A 48 -25.50 6.21 -2.41
N ALA A 49 -26.46 5.95 -1.50
CA ALA A 49 -26.20 5.82 -0.07
C ALA A 49 -25.35 4.60 0.30
N ASN A 50 -25.50 3.48 -0.41
CA ASN A 50 -24.75 2.26 -0.13
C ASN A 50 -23.26 2.43 -0.40
N VAL A 51 -22.89 3.05 -1.52
CA VAL A 51 -21.50 3.34 -1.87
C VAL A 51 -20.91 4.34 -0.89
N ALA A 52 -21.62 5.44 -0.59
CA ALA A 52 -21.18 6.42 0.40
C ALA A 52 -20.93 5.78 1.77
N LYS A 53 -21.84 4.90 2.24
CA LYS A 53 -21.66 4.15 3.49
C LYS A 53 -20.44 3.24 3.47
N GLY A 54 -20.15 2.61 2.34
CA GLY A 54 -18.94 1.79 2.16
C GLY A 54 -17.63 2.61 2.22
N LEU A 55 -17.67 3.87 1.79
CA LEU A 55 -16.52 4.77 1.79
C LEU A 55 -16.31 5.50 3.12
N LEU A 56 -17.35 5.68 3.93
CA LEU A 56 -17.25 6.29 5.24
C LEU A 56 -16.48 5.38 6.22
N ASP A 57 -15.45 5.93 6.86
CA ASP A 57 -14.82 5.35 8.05
C ASP A 57 -15.14 6.21 9.27
N LEU A 58 -15.92 5.64 10.20
CA LEU A 58 -16.31 6.31 11.44
C LEU A 58 -15.21 6.23 12.51
N HIS A 59 -14.25 5.33 12.33
CA HIS A 59 -13.13 5.16 13.24
C HIS A 59 -11.84 5.06 12.45
N PRO A 60 -11.44 6.12 11.72
CA PRO A 60 -10.22 6.11 10.95
C PRO A 60 -9.01 5.96 11.88
N VAL A 61 -8.00 5.27 11.38
CA VAL A 61 -6.72 5.16 12.06
C VAL A 61 -5.90 6.41 11.76
N ILE A 62 -5.28 7.03 12.77
CA ILE A 62 -4.35 8.13 12.54
C ILE A 62 -3.15 7.58 11.74
N PRO A 63 -2.84 8.13 10.55
CA PRO A 63 -1.68 7.71 9.77
C PRO A 63 -0.38 7.77 10.58
N THR A 64 0.59 6.90 10.29
CA THR A 64 1.90 6.93 10.95
C THR A 64 3.02 7.24 9.98
N PHE A 65 4.03 7.94 10.48
CA PHE A 65 5.20 8.31 9.71
C PHE A 65 6.36 7.37 10.01
N TYR A 66 7.01 6.91 8.96
CA TYR A 66 8.24 6.13 9.04
C TYR A 66 9.11 6.39 7.82
N CYS A 67 10.41 6.14 7.95
CA CYS A 67 11.36 6.30 6.87
C CYS A 67 11.79 4.93 6.31
N LEU A 68 11.93 4.84 4.98
CA LEU A 68 12.62 3.73 4.34
C LEU A 68 14.00 4.21 3.89
N VAL A 69 15.06 3.59 4.40
CA VAL A 69 16.44 3.91 4.00
C VAL A 69 16.66 3.54 2.54
N LYS A 70 17.25 4.47 1.76
CA LYS A 70 17.66 4.22 0.39
C LYS A 70 18.99 3.46 0.41
N THR A 71 18.93 2.14 0.64
CA THR A 71 20.13 1.28 0.81
C THR A 71 21.13 1.35 -0.34
N HIS A 72 20.67 1.61 -1.57
CA HIS A 72 21.51 1.77 -2.76
C HIS A 72 22.25 3.13 -2.84
N LYS A 73 21.91 4.09 -1.97
CA LYS A 73 22.61 5.38 -1.86
C LYS A 73 23.54 5.42 -0.65
N LEU A 74 23.64 4.33 0.11
CA LEU A 74 24.61 4.24 1.19
C LEU A 74 26.01 3.96 0.61
N PRO A 75 27.07 4.55 1.16
CA PRO A 75 28.45 4.23 0.77
C PRO A 75 28.81 2.78 1.13
N SER A 76 30.03 2.33 0.79
CA SER A 76 30.48 0.95 1.04
C SER A 76 30.37 0.53 2.51
N ALA A 77 30.33 -0.79 2.76
CA ALA A 77 30.02 -1.36 4.06
C ALA A 77 30.87 -0.83 5.22
N ASP A 78 32.16 -0.56 4.95
CA ASP A 78 33.12 -0.06 5.94
C ASP A 78 32.84 1.39 6.36
N ALA A 79 32.15 2.18 5.54
CA ALA A 79 31.75 3.55 5.84
C ALA A 79 30.46 3.65 6.68
N HIS A 80 29.66 2.58 6.78
CA HIS A 80 28.37 2.63 7.49
C HIS A 80 28.47 2.90 8.99
N LEU A 81 29.63 2.63 9.61
CA LEU A 81 29.84 2.81 11.04
C LEU A 81 30.01 4.27 11.47
N GLN A 82 30.21 5.19 10.52
CA GLN A 82 30.49 6.61 10.78
C GLN A 82 29.48 7.57 10.14
N LEU A 83 28.42 7.07 9.51
CA LEU A 83 27.44 7.91 8.82
C LEU A 83 26.66 8.79 9.80
N SER A 84 26.64 10.09 9.54
CA SER A 84 25.75 11.01 10.22
C SER A 84 24.31 10.84 9.71
N VAL A 85 23.35 11.37 10.47
CA VAL A 85 21.92 11.22 10.16
C VAL A 85 21.54 11.89 8.84
N ASP A 86 22.17 13.01 8.49
CA ASP A 86 21.93 13.81 7.29
C ASP A 86 22.50 13.20 6.00
N GLU A 87 23.51 12.33 6.13
CA GLU A 87 24.07 11.53 5.04
C GLU A 87 23.14 10.38 4.63
N ILE A 88 22.32 9.88 5.56
CA ILE A 88 21.41 8.76 5.31
C ILE A 88 20.18 9.23 4.54
N LYS A 89 20.18 9.00 3.22
CA LYS A 89 19.02 9.31 2.38
C LYS A 89 17.86 8.34 2.64
N THR A 90 16.67 8.89 2.85
CA THR A 90 15.46 8.12 3.15
C THR A 90 14.29 8.45 2.21
N ARG A 91 13.24 7.62 2.27
CA ARG A 91 11.92 7.88 1.71
C ARG A 91 10.95 8.07 2.87
N PRO A 92 10.45 9.29 3.12
CA PRO A 92 9.47 9.52 4.17
C PRO A 92 8.13 8.95 3.72
N ILE A 93 7.52 8.06 4.52
CA ILE A 93 6.25 7.41 4.21
C ILE A 93 5.22 7.76 5.29
N VAL A 94 4.05 8.21 4.85
CA VAL A 94 2.86 8.35 5.69
C VAL A 94 1.93 7.17 5.41
N SER A 95 1.82 6.26 6.37
CA SER A 95 0.94 5.09 6.28
C SER A 95 -0.53 5.49 6.40
N SER A 96 -1.14 5.87 5.27
CA SER A 96 -2.55 6.27 5.21
C SER A 96 -3.53 5.09 5.19
N CYS A 97 -3.05 3.85 5.32
CA CYS A 97 -3.89 2.65 5.34
C CYS A 97 -4.89 2.68 6.51
N GLY A 98 -6.19 2.60 6.19
CA GLY A 98 -7.26 2.74 7.19
C GLY A 98 -7.40 4.17 7.75
N GLY A 99 -6.69 5.14 7.17
CA GLY A 99 -6.85 6.56 7.46
C GLY A 99 -8.16 7.13 6.91
N PRO A 100 -8.52 8.36 7.29
CA PRO A 100 -9.82 8.93 6.93
C PRO A 100 -9.97 9.13 5.41
N SER A 101 -8.91 9.49 4.70
CA SER A 101 -8.93 9.70 3.25
C SER A 101 -8.67 8.43 2.42
N ASP A 102 -8.36 7.28 3.03
CA ASP A 102 -7.92 6.05 2.33
C ASP A 102 -8.94 5.59 1.27
N ARG A 103 -10.22 5.50 1.66
CA ARG A 103 -11.30 5.01 0.78
C ARG A 103 -11.71 6.05 -0.27
N LEU A 104 -11.74 7.33 0.08
CA LEU A 104 -12.02 8.40 -0.88
C LEU A 104 -10.89 8.53 -1.92
N SER A 105 -9.64 8.40 -1.48
CA SER A 105 -8.47 8.36 -2.35
C SER A 105 -8.50 7.14 -3.29
N TRP A 106 -8.96 5.98 -2.81
CA TRP A 106 -9.20 4.82 -3.67
C TRP A 106 -10.25 5.10 -4.76
N LEU A 107 -11.38 5.74 -4.41
CA LEU A 107 -12.41 6.11 -5.39
C LEU A 107 -11.83 7.04 -6.47
N LEU A 108 -11.08 8.07 -6.07
CA LEU A 108 -10.42 8.96 -7.02
C LEU A 108 -9.48 8.23 -7.98
N VAL A 109 -8.72 7.24 -7.49
CA VAL A 109 -7.88 6.40 -8.36
C VAL A 109 -8.72 5.62 -9.37
N GLN A 110 -9.87 5.08 -8.97
CA GLN A 110 -10.76 4.38 -9.92
C GLN A 110 -11.31 5.31 -11.01
N VAL A 111 -11.65 6.56 -10.65
CA VAL A 111 -12.20 7.55 -11.57
C VAL A 111 -11.12 8.12 -12.51
N LEU A 112 -9.92 8.38 -12.00
CA LEU A 112 -8.91 9.16 -12.71
C LEU A 112 -7.82 8.32 -13.39
N SER A 113 -7.60 7.07 -12.97
CA SER A 113 -6.58 6.21 -13.60
C SER A 113 -6.75 6.01 -15.12
N PRO A 114 -7.97 6.00 -15.70
CA PRO A 114 -8.14 5.98 -17.15
C PRO A 114 -7.47 7.16 -17.86
N LEU A 115 -7.30 8.32 -17.20
CA LEU A 115 -6.64 9.48 -17.80
C LEU A 115 -5.16 9.24 -18.11
N LEU A 116 -4.52 8.28 -17.43
CA LEU A 116 -3.10 7.98 -17.63
C LEU A 116 -2.79 7.50 -19.06
N GLN A 117 -3.78 7.00 -19.81
CA GLN A 117 -3.61 6.64 -21.22
C GLN A 117 -3.33 7.84 -22.13
N PHE A 118 -3.69 9.06 -21.69
CA PHE A 118 -3.46 10.31 -22.42
C PHE A 118 -2.16 11.01 -22.00
N VAL A 119 -1.42 10.43 -21.04
CA VAL A 119 -0.10 10.93 -20.62
C VAL A 119 0.96 10.29 -21.52
N GLY A 120 1.34 10.98 -22.58
CA GLY A 120 2.19 10.43 -23.64
C GLY A 120 3.58 9.96 -23.17
N ALA A 121 4.16 10.63 -22.17
CA ALA A 121 5.44 10.22 -21.58
C ALA A 121 5.31 8.99 -20.67
N HIS A 122 4.14 8.74 -20.08
CA HIS A 122 3.98 7.73 -19.03
C HIS A 122 4.10 6.30 -19.57
N ILE A 123 4.89 5.50 -18.86
CA ILE A 123 4.99 4.04 -19.05
C ILE A 123 4.65 3.31 -17.76
N VAL A 124 3.97 2.16 -17.88
CA VAL A 124 3.54 1.33 -16.74
C VAL A 124 4.51 0.19 -16.43
N ASN A 125 5.43 -0.12 -17.33
CA ASN A 125 6.43 -1.18 -17.19
C ASN A 125 7.57 -1.03 -18.21
N VAL A 126 8.60 -1.84 -18.05
CA VAL A 126 9.78 -1.88 -18.93
C VAL A 126 9.43 -2.36 -20.34
N GLU A 127 8.38 -3.16 -20.51
CA GLU A 127 7.95 -3.61 -21.83
C GLU A 127 7.38 -2.50 -22.71
N ALA A 128 6.53 -1.65 -22.14
CA ALA A 128 6.01 -0.49 -22.82
C ALA A 128 7.16 0.44 -23.27
N PHE A 129 8.18 0.57 -22.41
CA PHE A 129 9.41 1.26 -22.75
C PHE A 129 10.15 0.61 -23.92
N LEU A 130 10.48 -0.69 -23.84
CA LEU A 130 11.22 -1.38 -24.89
C LEU A 130 10.48 -1.39 -26.23
N SER A 131 9.15 -1.45 -26.21
CA SER A 131 8.33 -1.30 -27.42
C SER A 131 8.50 0.10 -28.03
N ALA A 132 8.41 1.16 -27.23
CA ALA A 132 8.61 2.52 -27.71
C ALA A 132 10.05 2.76 -28.21
N PHE A 133 11.04 2.25 -27.47
CA PHE A 133 12.45 2.31 -27.83
C PHE A 133 12.76 1.56 -29.14
N SER A 134 12.17 0.38 -29.34
CA SER A 134 12.34 -0.40 -30.57
C SER A 134 11.74 0.29 -31.79
N ASN A 135 10.64 1.03 -31.62
CA ASN A 135 9.97 1.77 -32.69
C ASN A 135 10.62 3.14 -32.99
N CYS A 136 11.39 3.70 -32.06
CA CYS A 136 12.09 4.97 -32.24
C CYS A 136 13.22 4.84 -33.27
N GLN A 137 13.24 5.71 -34.28
CA GLN A 137 14.35 5.80 -35.23
C GLN A 137 15.46 6.65 -34.62
N VAL A 138 16.68 6.11 -34.57
CA VAL A 138 17.80 6.75 -33.85
C VAL A 138 18.92 7.08 -34.84
N PRO A 139 19.19 8.37 -35.12
CA PRO A 139 20.28 8.78 -36.00
C PRO A 139 21.65 8.56 -35.34
N THR A 140 22.72 8.62 -36.12
CA THR A 140 24.10 8.45 -35.63
C THR A 140 24.55 9.57 -34.70
N THR A 141 23.93 10.74 -34.79
CA THR A 141 24.21 11.90 -33.91
C THR A 141 23.47 11.85 -32.58
N ALA A 142 22.56 10.89 -32.41
CA ALA A 142 21.67 10.85 -31.26
C ALA A 142 22.43 10.71 -29.94
N SER A 143 21.95 11.41 -28.93
CA SER A 143 22.40 11.28 -27.55
C SER A 143 21.23 10.83 -26.68
N TYR A 144 21.53 10.07 -25.64
CA TYR A 144 20.53 9.56 -24.71
C TYR A 144 21.01 9.69 -23.27
N ALA A 145 20.05 9.86 -22.38
CA ALA A 145 20.28 10.06 -20.96
C ALA A 145 19.09 9.54 -20.14
N SER A 146 19.31 9.40 -18.84
CA SER A 146 18.24 9.18 -17.87
C SER A 146 18.13 10.42 -17.01
N PHE A 147 16.91 10.91 -16.78
CA PHE A 147 16.67 11.93 -15.77
C PHE A 147 16.00 11.31 -14.54
N ASP A 148 16.37 11.77 -13.34
CA ASP A 148 15.74 11.39 -12.05
C ASP A 148 15.19 12.64 -11.38
N VAL A 149 13.94 12.60 -10.94
CA VAL A 149 13.32 13.75 -10.25
C VAL A 149 13.69 13.75 -8.77
N VAL A 150 14.34 14.83 -8.33
CA VAL A 150 14.80 14.95 -6.95
C VAL A 150 13.61 15.13 -6.00
N SER A 151 13.41 14.13 -5.14
CA SER A 151 12.41 14.15 -4.06
C SER A 151 10.99 14.52 -4.54
N LEU A 152 10.59 13.98 -5.69
CA LEU A 152 9.33 14.28 -6.39
C LEU A 152 8.15 14.55 -5.44
N TYR A 153 7.76 13.57 -4.63
CA TYR A 153 6.55 13.66 -3.81
C TYR A 153 6.56 14.83 -2.81
N THR A 154 7.68 15.18 -2.18
CA THR A 154 7.71 16.32 -1.25
C THR A 154 7.76 17.67 -1.97
N ASN A 155 8.14 17.67 -3.24
CA ASN A 155 8.36 18.87 -4.04
C ASN A 155 7.21 19.25 -4.98
N VAL A 156 6.31 18.32 -5.30
CA VAL A 156 5.10 18.59 -6.10
C VAL A 156 4.31 19.76 -5.51
N ASP A 157 3.89 20.69 -6.36
CA ASP A 157 2.90 21.69 -5.99
C ASP A 157 1.48 21.09 -6.06
N ASN A 158 0.78 21.12 -4.93
CA ASN A 158 -0.53 20.47 -4.80
C ASN A 158 -1.57 21.14 -5.71
N ASN A 159 -1.52 22.47 -5.86
CA ASN A 159 -2.46 23.21 -6.69
C ASN A 159 -2.18 22.96 -8.18
N GLY A 160 -0.93 23.09 -8.62
CA GLY A 160 -0.53 22.75 -9.99
C GLY A 160 -0.86 21.31 -10.36
N ALA A 161 -0.71 20.36 -9.42
CA ALA A 161 -1.12 18.97 -9.65
C ALA A 161 -2.64 18.82 -9.82
N ILE A 162 -3.46 19.52 -9.02
CA ILE A 162 -4.92 19.53 -9.18
C ILE A 162 -5.29 20.13 -10.53
N GLU A 163 -4.71 21.27 -10.90
CA GLU A 163 -4.99 21.95 -12.17
C GLU A 163 -4.64 21.07 -13.37
N ALA A 164 -3.47 20.42 -13.35
CA ALA A 164 -3.07 19.47 -14.39
C ALA A 164 -4.06 18.31 -14.54
N VAL A 165 -4.53 17.75 -13.42
CA VAL A 165 -5.52 16.66 -13.42
C VAL A 165 -6.85 17.13 -14.00
N ILE A 166 -7.33 18.29 -13.56
CA ILE A 166 -8.63 18.81 -13.97
C ILE A 166 -8.64 19.22 -15.43
N SER A 167 -7.56 19.85 -15.91
CA SER A 167 -7.38 20.19 -17.32
C SER A 167 -7.48 18.94 -18.21
N LEU A 168 -6.72 17.88 -17.88
CA LEU A 168 -6.76 16.65 -18.65
C LEU A 168 -8.12 15.92 -18.53
N PHE A 169 -8.73 15.95 -17.35
CA PHE A 169 -10.07 15.39 -17.13
C PHE A 169 -11.12 16.10 -17.99
N GLN A 170 -11.08 17.42 -18.08
CA GLN A 170 -12.02 18.20 -18.89
C GLN A 170 -11.84 17.92 -20.38
N GLN A 171 -10.59 17.82 -20.85
CA GLN A 171 -10.27 17.52 -22.24
C GLN A 171 -10.82 16.15 -22.68
N HIS A 172 -10.72 15.13 -21.82
CA HIS A 172 -11.05 13.74 -22.16
C HIS A 172 -12.29 13.20 -21.43
N ARG A 173 -13.15 14.10 -20.91
CA ARG A 173 -14.29 13.73 -20.04
C ARG A 173 -15.24 12.72 -20.69
N SER A 174 -15.45 12.82 -22.00
CA SER A 174 -16.33 11.96 -22.79
C SER A 174 -15.70 10.61 -23.16
N GLU A 175 -14.38 10.47 -23.01
CA GLU A 175 -13.63 9.28 -23.40
C GLU A 175 -13.38 8.33 -22.22
N ILE A 176 -13.75 8.74 -21.00
CA ILE A 176 -13.51 7.95 -19.78
C ILE A 176 -14.78 7.77 -18.94
N PRO A 177 -14.91 6.65 -18.20
CA PRO A 177 -15.98 6.47 -17.23
C PRO A 177 -15.80 7.38 -16.01
N ASN A 178 -16.43 8.55 -16.03
CA ASN A 178 -16.35 9.55 -14.97
C ASN A 178 -17.33 9.34 -13.79
N MET A 179 -18.14 8.27 -13.83
CA MET A 179 -19.14 7.93 -12.82
C MET A 179 -20.13 9.07 -12.46
N GLY A 180 -20.36 10.01 -13.38
CA GLY A 180 -21.26 11.15 -13.19
C GLY A 180 -20.65 12.34 -12.42
N PHE A 181 -19.37 12.29 -12.08
CA PHE A 181 -18.68 13.38 -11.40
C PHE A 181 -18.34 14.53 -12.34
N THR A 182 -18.46 15.77 -11.85
CA THR A 182 -17.98 16.97 -12.52
C THR A 182 -16.51 17.26 -12.21
N ALA A 183 -15.91 18.21 -12.93
CA ALA A 183 -14.57 18.71 -12.59
C ALA A 183 -14.55 19.29 -11.16
N GLU A 184 -15.60 20.02 -10.77
CA GLU A 184 -15.74 20.58 -9.42
C GLU A 184 -15.85 19.49 -8.35
N ASP A 185 -16.63 18.43 -8.62
CA ASP A 185 -16.73 17.27 -7.73
C ASP A 185 -15.34 16.65 -7.49
N ILE A 186 -14.57 16.44 -8.57
CA ILE A 186 -13.22 15.87 -8.51
C ILE A 186 -12.27 16.81 -7.76
N THR A 187 -12.26 18.10 -8.06
CA THR A 187 -11.47 19.11 -7.34
C THR A 187 -11.77 19.08 -5.85
N THR A 188 -13.04 18.99 -5.48
CA THR A 188 -13.48 18.95 -4.08
C THR A 188 -12.97 17.68 -3.39
N MET A 189 -13.11 16.53 -4.05
CA MET A 189 -12.61 15.25 -3.55
C MET A 189 -11.09 15.23 -3.39
N ILE A 190 -10.32 15.72 -4.38
CA ILE A 190 -8.84 15.78 -4.30
C ILE A 190 -8.43 16.72 -3.17
N ASN A 191 -9.01 17.91 -3.07
CA ASN A 191 -8.72 18.86 -1.99
C ASN A 191 -9.00 18.27 -0.61
N SER A 192 -10.10 17.54 -0.46
CA SER A 192 -10.45 16.85 0.80
C SER A 192 -9.42 15.77 1.17
N VAL A 193 -8.96 15.00 0.17
CA VAL A 193 -7.93 13.98 0.37
C VAL A 193 -6.56 14.57 0.70
N LEU A 194 -6.13 15.64 0.01
CA LEU A 194 -4.83 16.29 0.24
C LEU A 194 -4.81 17.11 1.53
N PHE A 195 -5.96 17.65 1.96
CA PHE A 195 -6.10 18.27 3.28
C PHE A 195 -5.94 17.26 4.42
N CYS A 196 -6.13 15.96 4.14
CA CYS A 196 -5.86 14.92 5.13
C CYS A 196 -4.37 14.50 5.10
N ASN A 197 -3.54 15.36 5.67
CA ASN A 197 -2.09 15.25 5.73
C ASN A 197 -1.56 15.11 7.18
N VAL A 198 -2.44 14.89 8.16
CA VAL A 198 -2.07 14.74 9.57
C VAL A 198 -1.66 13.30 9.86
N PHE A 199 -0.52 13.13 10.51
CA PHE A 199 0.05 11.84 10.88
C PHE A 199 0.68 11.89 12.28
N ARG A 200 1.15 10.74 12.75
CA ARG A 200 1.75 10.57 14.07
C ARG A 200 3.15 9.98 14.00
N PHE A 201 4.03 10.46 14.87
CA PHE A 201 5.34 9.89 15.17
C PHE A 201 5.66 10.14 16.65
N GLU A 202 6.20 9.14 17.37
CA GLU A 202 6.48 9.22 18.83
C GLU A 202 5.33 9.84 19.66
N ASN A 203 4.10 9.44 19.35
CA ASN A 203 2.85 9.95 19.98
C ASN A 203 2.55 11.44 19.75
N LYS A 204 3.40 12.17 19.04
CA LYS A 204 3.18 13.55 18.59
C LYS A 204 2.51 13.58 17.23
N LEU A 205 1.65 14.58 17.03
CA LEU A 205 0.94 14.77 15.76
C LEU A 205 1.68 15.79 14.93
N TYR A 206 1.77 15.52 13.64
CA TYR A 206 2.39 16.38 12.65
C TYR A 206 1.49 16.47 11.42
N GLU A 207 1.71 17.49 10.60
CA GLU A 207 1.10 17.64 9.29
C GLU A 207 2.16 17.89 8.22
N GLN A 208 1.92 17.36 7.02
CA GLN A 208 2.73 17.63 5.84
C GLN A 208 2.15 18.83 5.09
N LYS A 209 2.78 19.99 5.21
CA LYS A 209 2.30 21.27 4.64
C LYS A 209 2.40 21.34 3.13
N ARG A 210 3.33 20.60 2.53
CA ARG A 210 3.61 20.65 1.09
C ARG A 210 3.88 19.27 0.51
N GLY A 211 3.53 19.12 -0.76
CA GLY A 211 3.73 17.91 -1.52
C GLY A 211 2.65 16.87 -1.24
N LEU A 212 2.93 15.69 -1.77
CA LEU A 212 2.08 14.53 -1.74
C LEU A 212 2.62 13.54 -0.71
N ALA A 213 1.80 13.16 0.26
CA ALA A 213 2.18 12.15 1.24
C ALA A 213 2.41 10.79 0.54
N MET A 214 3.66 10.30 0.56
CA MET A 214 3.99 8.97 0.04
C MET A 214 3.25 7.93 0.89
N GLY A 215 2.24 7.27 0.32
CA GLY A 215 1.35 6.36 1.03
C GLY A 215 -0.14 6.73 0.90
N ASN A 216 -0.43 7.94 0.40
CA ASN A 216 -1.76 8.27 -0.12
C ASN A 216 -1.96 7.64 -1.51
N ARG A 217 -3.10 6.97 -1.76
CA ARG A 217 -3.32 6.17 -2.99
C ARG A 217 -3.31 7.01 -4.26
N ILE A 218 -3.82 8.23 -4.21
CA ILE A 218 -3.88 9.14 -5.36
C ILE A 218 -2.54 9.83 -5.65
N ALA A 219 -1.60 9.84 -4.70
CA ALA A 219 -0.35 10.58 -4.83
C ALA A 219 0.45 10.21 -6.09
N PRO A 220 0.63 8.93 -6.47
CA PRO A 220 1.34 8.60 -7.70
C PRO A 220 0.65 9.16 -8.95
N LEU A 221 -0.68 9.13 -9.00
CA LEU A 221 -1.45 9.65 -10.13
C LEU A 221 -1.28 11.17 -10.26
N LEU A 222 -1.41 11.89 -9.15
CA LEU A 222 -1.19 13.35 -9.11
C LEU A 222 0.24 13.70 -9.54
N ALA A 223 1.24 12.96 -9.06
CA ALA A 223 2.64 13.17 -9.44
C ALA A 223 2.88 12.93 -10.95
N ILE A 224 2.26 11.88 -11.52
CA ILE A 224 2.37 11.60 -12.96
C ILE A 224 1.78 12.73 -13.81
N MET A 225 0.59 13.21 -13.47
CA MET A 225 -0.10 14.26 -14.21
C MET A 225 0.55 15.63 -14.03
N PHE A 226 1.07 15.92 -12.84
CA PHE A 226 1.85 17.13 -12.59
C PHE A 226 3.12 17.15 -13.45
N LEU A 227 3.87 16.04 -13.50
CA LEU A 227 5.05 15.96 -14.36
C LEU A 227 4.70 16.03 -15.86
N ASP A 228 3.58 15.45 -16.30
CA ASP A 228 3.13 15.57 -17.70
C ASP A 228 2.89 17.03 -18.12
N HIS A 229 2.36 17.85 -17.21
CA HIS A 229 2.16 19.28 -17.45
C HIS A 229 3.49 20.04 -17.64
N ILE A 230 4.48 19.72 -16.80
CA ILE A 230 5.84 20.27 -16.90
C ILE A 230 6.49 19.81 -18.22
N GLU A 231 6.44 18.51 -18.49
CA GLU A 231 7.08 17.86 -19.63
C GLU A 231 6.58 18.43 -20.96
N LYS A 232 5.25 18.54 -21.14
CA LYS A 232 4.65 19.10 -22.36
C LYS A 232 5.16 20.50 -22.70
N SER A 233 5.53 21.29 -21.68
CA SER A 233 6.02 22.66 -21.84
C SER A 233 7.54 22.74 -22.04
N SER A 234 8.28 21.71 -21.64
CA SER A 234 9.75 21.70 -21.65
C SER A 234 10.37 20.95 -22.84
N LEU A 235 9.64 20.03 -23.47
CA LEU A 235 10.15 19.26 -24.61
C LEU A 235 10.54 20.17 -25.80
N THR A 236 11.67 19.84 -26.43
CA THR A 236 12.16 20.49 -27.66
C THR A 236 11.84 19.62 -28.88
N SER A 237 11.86 20.20 -30.08
CA SER A 237 11.67 19.46 -31.33
C SER A 237 12.79 18.46 -31.64
N GLY A 238 13.94 18.57 -30.95
CA GLY A 238 15.05 17.63 -31.06
C GLY A 238 14.89 16.35 -30.24
N ILE A 239 13.85 16.25 -29.40
CA ILE A 239 13.61 15.02 -28.63
C ILE A 239 12.91 13.97 -29.49
N LEU A 240 13.58 12.83 -29.68
CA LEU A 240 13.12 11.68 -30.48
C LEU A 240 12.29 10.71 -29.65
N LEU A 241 12.63 10.54 -28.37
CA LEU A 241 11.92 9.68 -27.43
C LEU A 241 11.99 10.29 -26.03
N TYR A 242 10.85 10.36 -25.36
CA TYR A 242 10.77 10.74 -23.96
C TYR A 242 9.76 9.82 -23.26
N LYS A 243 10.23 9.00 -22.32
CA LYS A 243 9.40 8.04 -21.59
C LYS A 243 9.75 8.02 -20.11
N ARG A 244 8.73 8.03 -19.25
CA ARG A 244 8.88 8.15 -17.81
C ARG A 244 8.10 7.10 -17.03
N TYR A 245 8.81 6.42 -16.14
CA TYR A 245 8.24 5.55 -15.12
C TYR A 245 8.24 6.29 -13.77
N ILE A 246 7.13 6.95 -13.46
CA ILE A 246 6.96 7.79 -12.26
C ILE A 246 8.00 8.92 -12.19
N ASP A 247 9.16 8.70 -11.56
CA ASP A 247 10.27 9.63 -11.37
C ASP A 247 11.45 9.38 -12.34
N ASP A 248 11.62 8.14 -12.82
CA ASP A 248 12.69 7.75 -13.74
C ASP A 248 12.31 8.08 -15.19
N VAL A 249 13.05 8.97 -15.85
CA VAL A 249 12.86 9.38 -17.26
C VAL A 249 13.97 8.79 -18.12
N PHE A 250 13.62 8.26 -19.27
CA PHE A 250 14.56 7.96 -20.36
C PHE A 250 14.30 8.91 -21.52
N VAL A 251 15.36 9.55 -22.02
CA VAL A 251 15.29 10.52 -23.11
C VAL A 251 16.31 10.20 -24.20
N ILE A 252 15.90 10.37 -25.46
CA ILE A 252 16.78 10.37 -26.64
C ILE A 252 16.56 11.69 -27.38
N GLY A 253 17.63 12.45 -27.58
CA GLY A 253 17.66 13.64 -28.44
C GLY A 253 18.41 13.37 -29.74
N THR A 254 18.17 14.21 -30.75
CA THR A 254 18.93 14.23 -32.00
C THR A 254 20.41 14.55 -31.79
N THR A 255 20.71 15.34 -30.76
CA THR A 255 22.06 15.70 -30.31
C THR A 255 22.11 15.75 -28.78
N GLU A 256 23.32 15.80 -28.22
CA GLU A 256 23.51 16.02 -26.78
C GLU A 256 22.94 17.37 -26.32
N MET A 257 23.11 18.42 -27.13
CA MET A 257 22.59 19.75 -26.85
C MET A 257 21.05 19.78 -26.73
N ASP A 258 20.33 18.98 -27.51
CA ASP A 258 18.86 18.88 -27.40
C ASP A 258 18.43 18.27 -26.06
N VAL A 259 19.21 17.29 -25.56
CA VAL A 259 18.98 16.65 -24.27
C VAL A 259 19.27 17.64 -23.13
N ASP A 260 20.40 18.35 -23.18
CA ASP A 260 20.77 19.33 -22.16
C ASP A 260 19.80 20.52 -22.14
N THR A 261 19.43 21.05 -23.31
CA THR A 261 18.43 22.13 -23.41
C THR A 261 17.08 21.70 -22.81
N THR A 262 16.68 20.46 -23.04
CA THR A 262 15.44 19.93 -22.45
C THR A 262 15.57 19.81 -20.93
N LEU A 263 16.71 19.36 -20.42
CA LEU A 263 17.00 19.30 -18.98
C LEU A 263 16.95 20.69 -18.34
N ASP A 264 17.55 21.70 -18.98
CA ASP A 264 17.54 23.08 -18.50
C ASP A 264 16.13 23.65 -18.46
N ARG A 265 15.32 23.39 -19.49
CA ARG A 265 13.90 23.79 -19.53
C ARG A 265 13.06 23.08 -18.48
N LEU A 266 13.35 21.83 -18.15
CA LEU A 266 12.69 21.11 -17.05
C LEU A 266 13.05 21.74 -15.69
N ASN A 267 14.35 22.01 -15.47
CA ASN A 267 14.85 22.61 -14.23
C ASN A 267 14.48 24.09 -14.06
N ALA A 268 14.15 24.80 -15.13
CA ALA A 268 13.69 26.19 -15.09
C ALA A 268 12.18 26.32 -14.83
N PHE A 269 11.40 25.24 -14.94
CA PHE A 269 9.93 25.32 -14.90
C PHE A 269 9.39 25.59 -13.50
N ASP A 270 9.83 24.82 -12.49
CA ASP A 270 9.40 24.98 -11.09
C ASP A 270 10.64 25.08 -10.19
N PRO A 271 10.77 26.11 -9.34
CA PRO A 271 11.98 26.34 -8.53
C PRO A 271 12.26 25.24 -7.50
N LYS A 272 11.30 24.34 -7.23
CA LYS A 272 11.42 23.29 -6.23
C LYS A 272 11.42 21.88 -6.85
N VAL A 273 11.15 21.75 -8.14
CA VAL A 273 11.26 20.48 -8.88
C VAL A 273 12.53 20.54 -9.70
N SER A 274 13.43 19.59 -9.46
CA SER A 274 14.67 19.49 -10.24
C SER A 274 14.90 18.06 -10.69
N PHE A 275 15.62 17.95 -11.80
CA PHE A 275 15.98 16.74 -12.50
C PHE A 275 17.50 16.63 -12.49
N THR A 276 18.00 15.48 -12.04
CA THR A 276 19.40 15.09 -12.22
C THR A 276 19.56 14.27 -13.49
N VAL A 277 20.75 14.28 -14.08
CA VAL A 277 21.05 13.52 -15.30
C VAL A 277 22.05 12.40 -15.02
N GLU A 278 21.75 11.22 -15.54
CA GLU A 278 22.67 10.09 -15.65
C GLU A 278 22.97 9.84 -17.14
N ARG A 279 24.26 9.71 -17.46
CA ARG A 279 24.76 9.47 -18.81
C ARG A 279 25.27 8.02 -18.93
N PRO A 280 25.38 7.47 -20.15
CA PRO A 280 25.91 6.12 -20.37
C PRO A 280 27.30 5.95 -19.75
N ASP A 281 27.60 4.74 -19.27
CA ASP A 281 28.92 4.37 -18.76
C ASP A 281 29.99 4.27 -19.88
N SER A 282 31.21 3.89 -19.51
CA SER A 282 32.33 3.74 -20.45
C SER A 282 32.09 2.70 -21.54
N ASP A 283 31.22 1.71 -21.29
CA ASP A 283 30.84 0.68 -22.27
C ASP A 283 29.63 1.11 -23.12
N GLY A 284 29.15 2.34 -22.91
CA GLY A 284 27.98 2.91 -23.54
C GLY A 284 26.67 2.34 -23.02
N TYR A 285 26.63 1.76 -21.81
CA TYR A 285 25.38 1.28 -21.22
C TYR A 285 24.79 2.31 -20.25
N LEU A 286 23.49 2.53 -20.36
CA LEU A 286 22.71 3.33 -19.42
C LEU A 286 21.66 2.44 -18.73
N PRO A 287 21.74 2.26 -17.41
CA PRO A 287 20.69 1.60 -16.65
C PRO A 287 19.37 2.37 -16.73
N PHE A 288 18.27 1.66 -17.01
CA PHE A 288 16.92 2.19 -16.91
C PHE A 288 15.97 1.07 -16.48
N LEU A 289 15.29 1.25 -15.35
CA LEU A 289 14.47 0.23 -14.69
C LEU A 289 15.24 -1.09 -14.45
N ASN A 290 14.76 -2.20 -15.04
CA ASN A 290 15.35 -3.53 -14.95
C ASN A 290 16.17 -3.90 -16.21
N THR A 291 16.58 -2.89 -16.97
CA THR A 291 17.36 -3.03 -18.21
C THR A 291 18.57 -2.12 -18.21
N LYS A 292 19.57 -2.46 -19.02
CA LYS A 292 20.62 -1.53 -19.45
C LYS A 292 20.52 -1.37 -20.96
N ILE A 293 20.54 -0.14 -21.42
CA ILE A 293 20.32 0.25 -22.81
C ILE A 293 21.62 0.76 -23.40
N ARG A 294 21.89 0.41 -24.64
CA ARG A 294 23.03 0.93 -25.39
C ARG A 294 22.60 1.28 -26.80
N VAL A 295 23.06 2.43 -27.27
CA VAL A 295 22.88 2.88 -28.65
C VAL A 295 24.26 3.13 -29.26
N ILE A 296 24.59 2.42 -30.34
CA ILE A 296 25.84 2.57 -31.08
C ILE A 296 25.50 2.80 -32.54
N GLN A 297 25.83 3.97 -33.10
CA GLN A 297 25.61 4.29 -34.52
C GLN A 297 24.18 3.99 -35.00
N GLY A 298 23.18 4.31 -34.16
CA GLY A 298 21.75 4.04 -34.42
C GLY A 298 21.30 2.60 -34.15
N GLN A 299 22.21 1.65 -33.92
CA GLN A 299 21.89 0.30 -33.47
C GLN A 299 21.55 0.30 -31.99
N LYS A 300 20.47 -0.40 -31.65
CA LYS A 300 19.89 -0.44 -30.31
C LYS A 300 20.13 -1.80 -29.68
N GLU A 301 20.62 -1.79 -28.45
CA GLU A 301 20.81 -2.98 -27.64
C GLU A 301 20.19 -2.80 -26.27
N HIS A 302 19.64 -3.88 -25.73
CA HIS A 302 19.17 -3.91 -24.35
C HIS A 302 19.40 -5.28 -23.71
N LEU A 303 19.76 -5.23 -22.43
CA LEU A 303 20.07 -6.39 -21.60
C LEU A 303 19.38 -6.28 -20.26
N TRP A 304 19.05 -7.42 -19.66
CA TRP A 304 18.57 -7.48 -18.29
C TRP A 304 19.60 -6.86 -17.34
N HIS A 305 19.13 -5.98 -16.46
CA HIS A 305 19.96 -5.33 -15.45
C HIS A 305 19.35 -5.48 -14.06
N LYS A 306 20.23 -5.68 -13.08
CA LYS A 306 19.91 -5.65 -11.66
C LYS A 306 20.90 -4.72 -10.98
N LYS A 307 20.36 -3.75 -10.24
CA LYS A 307 21.15 -2.83 -9.40
C LYS A 307 22.08 -3.63 -8.48
N SER A 308 23.32 -3.20 -8.35
CA SER A 308 24.35 -3.84 -7.51
C SER A 308 23.90 -4.03 -6.06
N ALA A 309 23.22 -3.02 -5.50
CA ALA A 309 22.70 -3.03 -4.13
C ALA A 309 21.51 -3.98 -3.89
N SER A 310 20.87 -4.50 -4.95
CA SER A 310 19.79 -5.47 -4.80
C SER A 310 20.38 -6.81 -4.36
N ALA A 311 19.94 -7.36 -3.23
CA ALA A 311 20.37 -8.69 -2.81
C ALA A 311 19.84 -9.76 -3.79
N ASN A 312 20.58 -10.86 -3.95
CA ASN A 312 20.17 -12.02 -4.74
C ASN A 312 19.13 -12.86 -3.97
N ILE A 313 18.05 -12.26 -3.47
CA ILE A 313 17.07 -12.97 -2.62
C ILE A 313 15.86 -13.37 -3.47
N LEU A 314 15.63 -14.67 -3.59
CA LEU A 314 14.41 -15.27 -4.11
C LEU A 314 13.69 -16.02 -2.97
N VAL A 315 12.52 -16.60 -3.27
CA VAL A 315 11.96 -17.63 -2.40
C VAL A 315 12.94 -18.80 -2.39
N HIS A 316 13.63 -19.06 -1.27
CA HIS A 316 14.62 -20.13 -1.18
C HIS A 316 13.99 -21.52 -1.47
N ALA A 317 14.72 -22.43 -2.12
CA ALA A 317 14.22 -23.76 -2.52
C ALA A 317 13.72 -24.63 -1.34
N ARG A 318 14.36 -24.47 -0.17
CA ARG A 318 13.98 -25.09 1.11
C ARG A 318 12.83 -24.40 1.88
N SER A 319 12.27 -23.30 1.37
CA SER A 319 11.20 -22.59 2.07
C SER A 319 9.91 -23.42 2.16
N ALA A 320 9.09 -23.13 3.16
CA ALA A 320 7.78 -23.76 3.41
C ALA A 320 6.68 -23.31 2.42
N HIS A 321 7.05 -22.98 1.19
CA HIS A 321 6.12 -22.67 0.10
C HIS A 321 5.80 -23.93 -0.71
N PRO A 322 4.64 -23.98 -1.39
CA PRO A 322 4.34 -25.03 -2.35
C PRO A 322 5.43 -25.13 -3.44
N HIS A 323 5.73 -26.35 -3.92
CA HIS A 323 6.74 -26.57 -4.96
C HIS A 323 6.43 -25.79 -6.24
N PHE A 324 5.15 -25.65 -6.60
CA PHE A 324 4.77 -24.91 -7.79
C PHE A 324 5.08 -23.42 -7.70
N ILE A 325 5.00 -22.82 -6.50
CA ILE A 325 5.40 -21.42 -6.28
C ILE A 325 6.91 -21.26 -6.47
N LYS A 326 7.71 -22.16 -5.88
CA LYS A 326 9.18 -22.15 -5.99
C LYS A 326 9.63 -22.29 -7.45
N ALA A 327 9.07 -23.24 -8.18
CA ALA A 327 9.33 -23.42 -9.62
C ALA A 327 8.87 -22.20 -10.46
N ASN A 328 7.74 -21.58 -10.11
CA ASN A 328 7.25 -20.39 -10.79
C ASN A 328 8.17 -19.17 -10.60
N VAL A 329 8.78 -19.02 -9.42
CA VAL A 329 9.76 -17.93 -9.17
C VAL A 329 10.95 -18.04 -10.13
N VAL A 330 11.53 -19.24 -10.28
CA VAL A 330 12.62 -19.50 -11.23
C VAL A 330 12.17 -19.29 -12.67
N ARG A 331 11.01 -19.84 -13.05
CA ARG A 331 10.46 -19.69 -14.40
C ARG A 331 10.22 -18.23 -14.77
N ASN A 332 9.71 -17.44 -13.82
CA ASN A 332 9.47 -16.01 -14.03
C ASN A 332 10.79 -15.24 -14.19
N LEU A 333 11.81 -15.54 -13.38
CA LEU A 333 13.14 -14.93 -13.54
C LEU A 333 13.71 -15.21 -14.94
N MET A 334 13.68 -16.46 -15.39
CA MET A 334 14.17 -16.85 -16.71
C MET A 334 13.35 -16.21 -17.84
N LYS A 335 12.02 -16.15 -17.70
CA LYS A 335 11.13 -15.49 -18.66
C LYS A 335 11.43 -13.99 -18.74
N THR A 336 11.63 -13.32 -17.62
CA THR A 336 11.99 -11.90 -17.56
C THR A 336 13.36 -11.66 -18.18
N LYS A 337 14.37 -12.48 -17.87
CA LYS A 337 15.70 -12.42 -18.51
C LYS A 337 15.58 -12.51 -20.03
N ASN A 338 14.93 -13.56 -20.54
CA ASN A 338 14.79 -13.79 -21.98
C ASN A 338 14.01 -12.70 -22.70
N LYS A 339 13.06 -12.06 -22.01
CA LYS A 339 12.27 -10.96 -22.58
C LYS A 339 13.02 -9.64 -22.64
N LEU A 340 13.98 -9.42 -21.74
CA LEU A 340 14.70 -8.16 -21.59
C LEU A 340 16.11 -8.19 -22.20
N CYS A 341 16.53 -9.32 -22.76
CA CYS A 341 17.79 -9.44 -23.50
C CYS A 341 17.52 -9.65 -24.98
N MET A 342 18.15 -8.86 -25.84
CA MET A 342 18.11 -9.09 -27.30
C MET A 342 18.90 -10.33 -27.74
N GLY A 343 19.84 -10.79 -26.91
CA GLY A 343 20.70 -11.94 -27.19
C GLY A 343 21.25 -12.58 -25.92
N THR A 344 22.06 -13.61 -26.10
CA THR A 344 22.75 -14.28 -24.98
C THR A 344 23.93 -13.43 -24.54
N ASP A 345 23.90 -12.98 -23.28
CA ASP A 345 25.00 -12.24 -22.66
C ASP A 345 25.62 -13.07 -21.54
N GLN A 346 26.92 -13.34 -21.64
CA GLN A 346 27.63 -14.25 -20.73
C GLN A 346 27.68 -13.71 -19.28
N ASN A 347 27.62 -12.40 -19.08
CA ASN A 347 27.62 -11.80 -17.74
C ASN A 347 26.24 -11.91 -17.09
N VAL A 348 25.17 -11.72 -17.87
CA VAL A 348 23.79 -11.95 -17.44
C VAL A 348 23.60 -13.42 -17.07
N GLU A 349 24.05 -14.37 -17.89
CA GLU A 349 23.94 -15.81 -17.59
C GLU A 349 24.68 -16.18 -16.29
N ARG A 350 25.91 -15.70 -16.10
CA ARG A 350 26.67 -15.92 -14.86
C ARG A 350 25.95 -15.34 -13.65
N THR A 351 25.38 -14.14 -13.78
CA THR A 351 24.63 -13.49 -12.70
C THR A 351 23.39 -14.29 -12.32
N ILE A 352 22.65 -14.79 -13.32
CA ILE A 352 21.44 -15.60 -13.10
C ILE A 352 21.80 -16.94 -12.47
N ALA A 353 22.83 -17.62 -12.95
CA ALA A 353 23.32 -18.87 -12.37
C ALA A 353 23.69 -18.68 -10.88
N ARG A 354 24.43 -17.61 -10.56
CA ARG A 354 24.76 -17.25 -9.17
C ARG A 354 23.51 -16.99 -8.32
N ILE A 355 22.53 -16.25 -8.84
CA ILE A 355 21.28 -16.00 -8.11
C ILE A 355 20.55 -17.30 -7.79
N LEU A 356 20.47 -18.23 -8.75
CA LEU A 356 19.80 -19.51 -8.54
C LEU A 356 20.53 -20.37 -7.51
N ASP A 357 21.86 -20.47 -7.63
CA ASP A 357 22.72 -21.24 -6.73
C ASP A 357 22.62 -20.74 -5.27
N GLU A 358 22.77 -19.43 -5.06
CA GLU A 358 22.64 -18.80 -3.72
C GLU A 358 21.26 -19.01 -3.06
N ASN A 359 20.22 -19.34 -3.85
CA ASN A 359 18.87 -19.64 -3.36
C ASN A 359 18.54 -21.14 -3.31
N GLY A 360 19.52 -22.00 -3.57
CA GLY A 360 19.41 -23.46 -3.52
C GLY A 360 18.67 -24.07 -4.70
N TYR A 361 18.65 -23.39 -5.86
CA TYR A 361 18.05 -23.91 -7.08
C TYR A 361 19.12 -24.49 -8.01
N ASN A 362 18.86 -25.69 -8.51
CA ASN A 362 19.64 -26.27 -9.60
C ASN A 362 19.12 -25.71 -10.94
N THR A 363 20.00 -25.58 -11.94
CA THR A 363 19.71 -24.97 -13.26
C THR A 363 18.80 -25.79 -14.17
N GLY A 364 18.30 -26.95 -13.71
CA GLY A 364 17.45 -27.86 -14.49
C GLY A 364 15.95 -27.49 -14.44
N PRO A 365 15.18 -27.77 -15.50
CA PRO A 365 13.74 -27.52 -15.52
C PRO A 365 13.01 -28.45 -14.54
N THR A 366 12.42 -27.88 -13.49
CA THR A 366 11.55 -28.63 -12.57
C THR A 366 10.13 -28.69 -13.10
N THR A 367 9.66 -29.89 -13.47
CA THR A 367 8.22 -30.16 -13.68
C THR A 367 7.51 -30.14 -12.32
N THR A 368 6.35 -29.49 -12.26
CA THR A 368 5.56 -29.35 -11.02
C THR A 368 4.07 -29.42 -11.34
N TRP A 369 3.27 -29.84 -10.37
CA TRP A 369 1.82 -29.73 -10.42
C TRP A 369 1.37 -28.26 -10.29
N PHE A 370 0.11 -27.98 -10.65
CA PHE A 370 -0.53 -26.67 -10.45
C PHE A 370 -1.86 -26.82 -9.71
N PRO A 371 -2.24 -25.83 -8.88
CA PRO A 371 -3.58 -25.75 -8.33
C PRO A 371 -4.64 -25.72 -9.43
N TYR A 372 -5.74 -26.41 -9.20
CA TYR A 372 -6.89 -26.44 -10.08
C TYR A 372 -7.52 -25.05 -10.13
N SER A 373 -7.79 -24.59 -11.33
CA SER A 373 -8.38 -23.28 -11.59
C SER A 373 -9.21 -23.36 -12.86
N THR A 374 -10.41 -22.81 -12.81
CA THR A 374 -11.23 -22.48 -13.97
C THR A 374 -11.17 -20.96 -14.22
N SER A 375 -11.45 -20.51 -15.45
CA SER A 375 -11.44 -19.09 -15.84
C SER A 375 -12.38 -18.24 -14.98
N ASP A 376 -13.57 -18.76 -14.72
CA ASP A 376 -14.66 -18.07 -14.02
C ASP A 376 -14.89 -18.63 -12.60
N GLY A 377 -13.87 -19.28 -12.05
CA GLY A 377 -13.98 -19.96 -10.77
C GLY A 377 -13.96 -19.03 -9.55
N ILE A 378 -14.84 -19.30 -8.59
CA ILE A 378 -14.86 -18.62 -7.30
C ILE A 378 -13.57 -18.98 -6.53
N PRO A 379 -12.81 -17.99 -6.01
CA PRO A 379 -11.57 -18.27 -5.30
C PRO A 379 -11.83 -18.97 -3.96
N MET A 380 -11.34 -20.20 -3.83
CA MET A 380 -11.28 -20.91 -2.55
C MET A 380 -9.87 -20.81 -1.99
N ILE A 381 -9.70 -20.02 -0.94
CA ILE A 381 -8.39 -19.77 -0.33
C ILE A 381 -8.21 -20.65 0.91
N LEU A 382 -7.23 -21.55 0.88
CA LEU A 382 -6.93 -22.47 1.97
C LEU A 382 -5.52 -22.24 2.53
N PRO A 383 -5.29 -22.44 3.83
CA PRO A 383 -3.95 -22.41 4.38
C PRO A 383 -3.10 -23.53 3.77
N TYR A 384 -1.86 -23.21 3.41
CA TYR A 384 -0.88 -24.21 3.00
C TYR A 384 -0.27 -24.87 4.23
N VAL A 385 -0.57 -26.16 4.42
CA VAL A 385 -0.05 -26.97 5.54
C VAL A 385 0.94 -28.05 5.08
N GLY A 386 1.23 -28.11 3.77
CA GLY A 386 2.18 -29.06 3.19
C GLY A 386 1.74 -29.60 1.82
N GLU A 387 2.66 -30.22 1.10
CA GLU A 387 2.43 -30.73 -0.26
C GLU A 387 1.39 -31.83 -0.33
N ARG A 388 1.47 -32.82 0.57
CA ARG A 388 0.57 -33.98 0.54
C ARG A 388 -0.90 -33.54 0.70
N PRO A 389 -1.28 -32.76 1.74
CA PRO A 389 -2.65 -32.25 1.85
C PRO A 389 -3.05 -31.35 0.69
N ALA A 390 -2.16 -30.44 0.25
CA ALA A 390 -2.47 -29.52 -0.85
C ALA A 390 -2.78 -30.28 -2.15
N ARG A 391 -2.00 -31.31 -2.49
CA ARG A 391 -2.24 -32.16 -3.67
C ARG A 391 -3.53 -32.97 -3.54
N ALA A 392 -3.81 -33.52 -2.36
CA ALA A 392 -5.04 -34.26 -2.11
C ALA A 392 -6.28 -33.38 -2.32
N VAL A 393 -6.31 -32.18 -1.70
CA VAL A 393 -7.39 -31.20 -1.90
C VAL A 393 -7.50 -30.80 -3.36
N ASN A 394 -6.36 -30.56 -4.03
CA ASN A 394 -6.34 -30.22 -5.45
C ASN A 394 -7.03 -31.29 -6.32
N GLN A 395 -6.77 -32.57 -6.04
CA GLN A 395 -7.41 -33.68 -6.75
C GLN A 395 -8.91 -33.75 -6.45
N VAL A 396 -9.32 -33.54 -5.21
CA VAL A 396 -10.74 -33.52 -4.81
C VAL A 396 -11.49 -32.41 -5.55
N VAL A 397 -10.98 -31.18 -5.51
CA VAL A 397 -11.58 -30.02 -6.19
C VAL A 397 -11.61 -30.22 -7.70
N LYS A 398 -10.54 -30.77 -8.28
CA LYS A 398 -10.51 -31.10 -9.72
C LYS A 398 -11.57 -32.13 -10.09
N ARG A 399 -11.80 -33.14 -9.25
CA ARG A 399 -12.80 -34.20 -9.49
C ARG A 399 -14.23 -33.74 -9.24
N SER A 400 -14.45 -32.73 -8.42
CA SER A 400 -15.81 -32.27 -8.10
C SER A 400 -16.48 -31.52 -9.25
N GLY A 401 -15.73 -31.09 -10.27
CA GLY A 401 -16.25 -30.34 -11.42
C GLY A 401 -16.80 -28.95 -11.06
N LEU A 402 -16.58 -28.48 -9.84
CA LEU A 402 -17.06 -27.18 -9.38
C LEU A 402 -16.25 -26.03 -10.01
N PRO A 403 -16.88 -24.88 -10.28
CA PRO A 403 -16.18 -23.69 -10.79
C PRO A 403 -15.39 -23.02 -9.66
N ILE A 404 -14.30 -23.67 -9.24
CA ILE A 404 -13.45 -23.22 -8.13
C ILE A 404 -12.06 -22.86 -8.64
N ARG A 405 -11.53 -21.74 -8.14
CA ARG A 405 -10.12 -21.38 -8.26
C ARG A 405 -9.42 -21.62 -6.94
N LEU A 406 -8.65 -22.71 -6.86
CA LEU A 406 -7.98 -23.12 -5.63
C LEU A 406 -6.71 -22.30 -5.39
N VAL A 407 -6.61 -21.67 -4.22
CA VAL A 407 -5.47 -20.85 -3.83
C VAL A 407 -4.93 -21.33 -2.48
N PHE A 408 -3.67 -21.73 -2.45
CA PHE A 408 -2.98 -22.08 -1.20
C PHE A 408 -2.22 -20.87 -0.66
N ARG A 409 -2.59 -20.42 0.54
CA ARG A 409 -1.97 -19.29 1.23
C ARG A 409 -0.85 -19.80 2.15
N PRO A 410 0.43 -19.48 1.89
CA PRO A 410 1.51 -19.81 2.81
C PRO A 410 1.33 -19.08 4.16
N PRO A 411 1.96 -19.57 5.24
CA PRO A 411 1.94 -18.88 6.52
C PRO A 411 2.51 -17.46 6.40
N PRO A 412 2.11 -16.52 7.30
CA PRO A 412 2.69 -15.19 7.34
C PRO A 412 4.22 -15.23 7.41
N THR A 413 4.90 -14.38 6.64
CA THR A 413 6.37 -14.27 6.70
C THR A 413 6.80 -13.67 8.02
N LEU A 414 8.04 -13.97 8.46
CA LEU A 414 8.64 -13.29 9.63
C LEU A 414 8.56 -11.78 9.51
N LYS A 415 8.78 -11.23 8.31
CA LYS A 415 8.57 -9.79 8.05
C LYS A 415 7.16 -9.36 8.43
N LYS A 416 6.11 -10.05 7.95
CA LYS A 416 4.72 -9.70 8.27
C LYS A 416 4.40 -9.83 9.77
N ILE A 417 5.05 -10.76 10.47
CA ILE A 417 4.85 -10.98 11.91
C ILE A 417 5.61 -9.93 12.76
N LEU A 418 6.85 -9.62 12.37
CA LEU A 418 7.80 -8.84 13.17
C LEU A 418 7.84 -7.37 12.79
N THR A 419 7.37 -6.98 11.59
CA THR A 419 7.35 -5.58 11.18
C THR A 419 6.01 -4.93 11.46
N SER A 420 6.08 -3.73 12.02
CA SER A 420 4.95 -2.84 12.25
C SER A 420 5.35 -1.48 11.72
N THR A 421 4.42 -0.76 11.10
CA THR A 421 4.61 0.68 10.81
C THR A 421 4.33 1.55 12.03
N ARG A 422 3.99 0.93 13.17
CA ARG A 422 3.67 1.56 14.45
C ARG A 422 4.59 1.05 15.55
N ILE A 423 5.89 1.34 15.45
CA ILE A 423 6.91 0.84 16.39
C ILE A 423 7.04 1.78 17.59
N TYR A 424 6.80 3.08 17.41
CA TYR A 424 7.10 4.12 18.38
C TYR A 424 5.86 4.71 19.07
N GLU A 425 4.69 4.25 18.63
CA GLU A 425 3.41 4.71 19.12
C GLU A 425 2.97 3.85 20.30
N SER A 426 2.44 4.54 21.32
CA SER A 426 1.71 3.91 22.41
C SER A 426 0.57 3.06 21.85
N LYS A 427 0.52 1.81 22.30
CA LYS A 427 -0.58 0.89 21.99
C LYS A 427 -1.89 1.34 22.63
N CYS A 428 -1.81 2.08 23.74
CA CYS A 428 -2.94 2.78 24.33
C CYS A 428 -2.65 4.28 24.43
N PRO A 429 -3.49 5.14 23.82
CA PRO A 429 -3.30 6.59 23.86
C PRO A 429 -3.80 7.24 25.15
N GLN A 430 -4.32 6.46 26.12
CA GLN A 430 -4.82 6.99 27.39
C GLN A 430 -4.00 6.47 28.57
N PRO A 431 -3.50 7.37 29.45
CA PRO A 431 -2.74 6.97 30.63
C PRO A 431 -3.58 6.09 31.57
N ASP A 432 -4.86 6.38 31.76
CA ASP A 432 -5.75 5.66 32.70
C ASP A 432 -6.76 4.75 31.98
N CYS A 433 -6.30 3.97 31.00
CA CYS A 433 -7.19 3.11 30.25
C CYS A 433 -7.67 1.91 31.09
N GLN A 434 -8.95 1.93 31.47
CA GLN A 434 -9.60 0.89 32.29
C GLN A 434 -9.62 -0.52 31.67
N TYR A 435 -9.19 -0.70 30.42
CA TYR A 435 -9.16 -1.99 29.72
C TYR A 435 -7.73 -2.50 29.51
N CYS A 436 -6.74 -1.62 29.55
CA CYS A 436 -5.35 -1.97 29.31
C CYS A 436 -4.65 -2.12 30.65
N THR A 437 -4.59 -3.34 31.16
CA THR A 437 -3.73 -3.69 32.31
C THR A 437 -2.37 -4.15 31.78
N GLU A 438 -2.13 -5.46 31.74
CA GLU A 438 -0.90 -6.08 31.24
C GLU A 438 -0.86 -6.09 29.70
N GLU A 439 -2.01 -6.35 29.08
CA GLU A 439 -2.15 -6.36 27.63
C GLU A 439 -2.82 -5.09 27.11
N GLN A 440 -2.20 -4.48 26.11
CA GLN A 440 -2.68 -3.25 25.50
C GLN A 440 -3.77 -3.55 24.44
N ILE A 441 -4.98 -3.89 24.89
CA ILE A 441 -6.06 -4.42 24.04
C ILE A 441 -6.99 -3.36 23.42
N CYS A 442 -7.00 -2.14 23.95
CA CYS A 442 -8.05 -1.15 23.66
C CYS A 442 -8.15 -0.72 22.19
N GLN A 443 -7.03 -0.70 21.45
CA GLN A 443 -6.96 -0.30 20.04
C GLN A 443 -6.99 -1.48 19.08
N LEU A 444 -7.11 -2.72 19.58
CA LEU A 444 -7.21 -3.88 18.71
C LEU A 444 -8.48 -3.81 17.86
N ARG A 445 -8.38 -4.32 16.63
CA ARG A 445 -9.44 -4.36 15.63
C ARG A 445 -9.49 -5.74 14.99
N GLY A 446 -10.66 -6.13 14.49
CA GLY A 446 -10.88 -7.48 13.97
C GLY A 446 -10.65 -8.51 15.07
N THR A 447 -11.19 -8.24 16.25
CA THR A 447 -10.98 -9.06 17.45
C THR A 447 -12.23 -9.77 17.87
N LEU A 448 -12.06 -11.01 18.33
CA LEU A 448 -13.06 -11.72 19.14
C LEU A 448 -12.61 -11.64 20.58
N TYR A 449 -13.55 -11.37 21.46
CA TYR A 449 -13.29 -11.19 22.88
C TYR A 449 -14.37 -11.92 23.69
N LEU A 450 -13.96 -12.39 24.85
CA LEU A 450 -14.80 -12.93 25.90
C LEU A 450 -14.88 -11.89 27.01
N ILE A 451 -16.09 -11.60 27.47
CA ILE A 451 -16.35 -10.83 28.68
C ILE A 451 -16.86 -11.81 29.73
N THR A 452 -16.30 -11.74 30.94
CA THR A 452 -16.81 -12.42 32.12
C THR A 452 -17.30 -11.37 33.11
N CYS A 453 -18.55 -11.49 33.56
CA CYS A 453 -19.09 -10.65 34.61
C CYS A 453 -18.45 -11.04 35.95
N GLU A 454 -17.78 -10.11 36.63
CA GLU A 454 -17.12 -10.40 37.91
C GLU A 454 -18.13 -10.55 39.07
N GLY A 455 -19.38 -10.10 38.89
CA GLY A 455 -20.43 -10.22 39.90
C GLY A 455 -21.10 -11.60 39.97
N CYS A 456 -21.23 -12.31 38.83
CA CYS A 456 -21.94 -13.60 38.77
C CYS A 456 -21.26 -14.68 37.92
N GLY A 457 -20.15 -14.36 37.26
CA GLY A 457 -19.39 -15.30 36.43
C GLY A 457 -19.95 -15.58 35.03
N GLU A 458 -21.13 -15.04 34.69
CA GLU A 458 -21.74 -15.21 33.37
C GLU A 458 -20.88 -14.59 32.26
N LYS A 459 -20.93 -15.21 31.07
CA LYS A 459 -20.03 -14.93 29.95
C LYS A 459 -20.76 -14.33 28.75
N TYR A 460 -20.02 -13.54 27.98
CA TYR A 460 -20.41 -13.00 26.70
C TYR A 460 -19.26 -13.15 25.69
N VAL A 461 -19.53 -13.68 24.50
CA VAL A 461 -18.60 -13.69 23.37
C VAL A 461 -19.07 -12.66 22.35
N GLY A 462 -18.15 -11.84 21.85
CA GLY A 462 -18.48 -10.91 20.77
C GLY A 462 -17.30 -10.60 19.86
N GLU A 463 -17.59 -10.05 18.70
CA GLU A 463 -16.61 -9.55 17.74
C GLU A 463 -16.63 -8.02 17.58
N THR A 464 -15.54 -7.45 17.08
CA THR A 464 -15.53 -6.07 16.58
C THR A 464 -14.44 -5.84 15.53
N MET A 465 -14.79 -5.15 14.45
CA MET A 465 -13.82 -4.53 13.52
C MET A 465 -13.38 -3.11 13.96
N ARG A 466 -14.19 -2.47 14.80
CA ARG A 466 -13.89 -1.16 15.41
C ARG A 466 -12.88 -1.34 16.56
N PRO A 467 -12.19 -0.28 17.01
CA PRO A 467 -11.33 -0.38 18.20
C PRO A 467 -12.09 -1.03 19.36
N LEU A 468 -11.52 -2.09 19.94
CA LEU A 468 -12.16 -2.92 20.95
C LEU A 468 -12.78 -2.10 22.08
N ARG A 469 -12.05 -1.07 22.53
CA ARG A 469 -12.54 -0.11 23.53
C ARG A 469 -13.92 0.46 23.20
N ARG A 470 -14.18 0.85 21.95
CA ARG A 470 -15.48 1.46 21.58
C ARG A 470 -16.62 0.50 21.82
N ARG A 471 -16.40 -0.79 21.54
CA ARG A 471 -17.39 -1.84 21.79
C ARG A 471 -17.55 -2.13 23.28
N LEU A 472 -16.45 -2.13 24.04
CA LEU A 472 -16.50 -2.28 25.50
C LEU A 472 -17.21 -1.10 26.20
N ASP A 473 -16.98 0.13 25.72
CA ASP A 473 -17.66 1.34 26.21
C ASP A 473 -19.18 1.30 25.92
N GLU A 474 -19.61 0.68 24.82
CA GLU A 474 -21.03 0.42 24.54
C GLU A 474 -21.62 -0.56 25.55
N HIS A 475 -20.96 -1.70 25.77
CA HIS A 475 -21.40 -2.71 26.75
C HIS A 475 -21.50 -2.13 28.17
N ARG A 476 -20.53 -1.32 28.59
CA ARG A 476 -20.57 -0.64 29.90
C ARG A 476 -21.70 0.38 29.99
N ARG A 477 -21.95 1.16 28.93
CA ARG A 477 -23.09 2.10 28.92
C ARG A 477 -24.42 1.37 29.05
N ALA A 478 -24.58 0.23 28.38
CA ALA A 478 -25.75 -0.64 28.50
C ALA A 478 -25.91 -1.20 29.93
N LEU A 479 -24.81 -1.60 30.58
CA LEU A 479 -24.83 -2.03 31.99
C LEU A 479 -25.22 -0.91 32.97
N THR A 480 -24.68 0.29 32.77
CA THR A 480 -24.91 1.41 33.70
C THR A 480 -26.31 2.01 33.53
N ASN A 481 -26.79 2.10 32.28
CA ASN A 481 -28.05 2.74 31.93
C ASN A 481 -28.99 1.77 31.18
N PRO A 482 -29.47 0.70 31.81
CA PRO A 482 -30.24 -0.35 31.14
C PRO A 482 -31.55 0.14 30.51
N SER A 483 -32.15 1.20 31.05
CA SER A 483 -33.38 1.81 30.50
C SER A 483 -33.16 2.45 29.13
N SER A 484 -32.00 3.07 28.88
CA SER A 484 -31.66 3.72 27.61
C SER A 484 -31.26 2.72 26.51
N TYR A 485 -30.94 1.49 26.88
CA TYR A 485 -30.40 0.46 25.97
C TYR A 485 -31.11 -0.89 26.14
N ALA A 486 -32.43 -0.89 26.32
CA ALA A 486 -33.20 -2.07 26.75
C ALA A 486 -33.05 -3.31 25.85
N SER A 487 -32.75 -3.14 24.56
CA SER A 487 -32.54 -4.23 23.60
C SER A 487 -31.17 -4.93 23.74
N GLU A 488 -30.18 -4.26 24.32
CA GLU A 488 -28.81 -4.78 24.44
C GLU A 488 -28.72 -5.93 25.46
N SER A 489 -27.87 -6.93 25.17
CA SER A 489 -27.68 -8.11 26.02
C SER A 489 -27.26 -7.75 27.44
N PHE A 490 -26.34 -6.79 27.57
CA PHE A 490 -25.84 -6.31 28.85
C PHE A 490 -26.90 -5.58 29.68
N SER A 491 -27.85 -4.87 29.06
CA SER A 491 -28.97 -4.25 29.77
C SER A 491 -29.90 -5.29 30.37
N LYS A 492 -30.19 -6.37 29.62
CA LYS A 492 -31.00 -7.49 30.12
C LYS A 492 -30.30 -8.20 31.27
N HIS A 493 -29.00 -8.49 31.10
CA HIS A 493 -28.18 -9.09 32.15
C HIS A 493 -28.18 -8.23 33.43
N ARG A 494 -27.99 -6.91 33.30
CA ARG A 494 -28.08 -5.97 34.43
C ARG A 494 -29.41 -6.09 35.16
N THR A 495 -30.52 -6.05 34.45
CA THR A 495 -31.87 -6.08 35.03
C THR A 495 -32.21 -7.42 35.67
N LEU A 496 -31.72 -8.54 35.12
CA LEU A 496 -32.04 -9.89 35.60
C LEU A 496 -31.14 -10.40 36.72
N LYS A 497 -29.88 -9.98 36.77
CA LYS A 497 -28.87 -10.56 37.68
C LYS A 497 -28.30 -9.56 38.67
N HIS A 498 -28.32 -8.26 38.36
CA HIS A 498 -27.70 -7.22 39.18
C HIS A 498 -28.60 -5.99 39.30
N THR A 499 -29.89 -6.19 39.61
CA THR A 499 -30.90 -5.11 39.61
C THR A 499 -30.62 -4.04 40.66
N TYR A 500 -30.25 -4.45 41.88
CA TYR A 500 -30.13 -3.58 43.06
C TYR A 500 -28.69 -3.26 43.45
N GLU A 501 -27.72 -3.97 42.88
CA GLU A 501 -26.30 -3.82 43.20
C GLU A 501 -25.63 -2.74 42.34
N ARG A 502 -24.41 -2.33 42.70
CA ARG A 502 -23.58 -1.53 41.78
C ARG A 502 -23.31 -2.32 40.50
N ALA A 503 -23.16 -1.62 39.36
CA ALA A 503 -22.84 -2.28 38.10
C ALA A 503 -21.56 -3.12 38.23
N PRO A 504 -21.60 -4.42 37.88
CA PRO A 504 -20.46 -5.30 38.06
C PRO A 504 -19.30 -4.89 37.14
N MET A 505 -18.08 -5.23 37.56
CA MET A 505 -16.91 -5.10 36.72
C MET A 505 -16.89 -6.19 35.64
N LEU A 506 -16.27 -5.86 34.51
CA LEU A 506 -16.18 -6.72 33.34
C LEU A 506 -14.73 -7.12 33.11
N LYS A 507 -14.44 -8.41 33.25
CA LYS A 507 -13.14 -8.98 32.87
C LYS A 507 -13.16 -9.32 31.39
N VAL A 508 -12.22 -8.76 30.63
CA VAL A 508 -12.13 -8.96 29.17
C VAL A 508 -10.93 -9.85 28.84
N THR A 509 -11.15 -10.85 27.99
CA THR A 509 -10.11 -11.73 27.45
C THR A 509 -10.19 -11.71 25.93
N VAL A 510 -9.07 -11.44 25.26
CA VAL A 510 -9.02 -11.47 23.79
C VAL A 510 -8.83 -12.91 23.33
N LEU A 511 -9.82 -13.46 22.63
CA LEU A 511 -9.79 -14.85 22.12
C LEU A 511 -9.02 -14.93 20.80
N HIS A 512 -9.31 -14.03 19.87
CA HIS A 512 -8.66 -13.98 18.55
C HIS A 512 -8.29 -12.55 18.18
N ARG A 513 -7.14 -12.41 17.51
CA ARG A 513 -6.62 -11.13 16.99
C ARG A 513 -6.55 -11.18 15.46
N HIS A 514 -6.67 -10.03 14.80
CA HIS A 514 -6.43 -9.86 13.36
C HIS A 514 -7.38 -10.62 12.41
N LEU A 515 -8.62 -10.92 12.84
CA LEU A 515 -9.67 -11.45 11.97
C LEU A 515 -10.32 -10.31 11.17
N VAL A 516 -9.62 -9.85 10.13
CA VAL A 516 -10.06 -8.70 9.32
C VAL A 516 -11.20 -9.05 8.37
N ASN A 517 -11.27 -10.30 7.88
CA ASN A 517 -12.36 -10.75 7.02
C ASN A 517 -13.64 -10.92 7.85
N THR A 518 -14.72 -10.27 7.44
CA THR A 518 -16.00 -10.29 8.16
C THR A 518 -16.58 -11.70 8.28
N LEU A 519 -16.59 -12.47 7.20
CA LEU A 519 -17.13 -13.84 7.21
C LEU A 519 -16.31 -14.74 8.13
N GLU A 520 -14.98 -14.71 8.01
CA GLU A 520 -14.07 -15.48 8.89
C GLU A 520 -14.29 -15.10 10.36
N ARG A 521 -14.37 -13.79 10.65
CA ARG A 521 -14.60 -13.28 12.00
C ARG A 521 -15.95 -13.74 12.58
N LYS A 522 -17.00 -13.72 11.76
CA LYS A 522 -18.36 -14.17 12.13
C LYS A 522 -18.43 -15.69 12.32
N ILE A 523 -17.78 -16.47 11.46
CA ILE A 523 -17.68 -17.93 11.63
C ILE A 523 -16.95 -18.27 12.93
N MET A 524 -15.81 -17.61 13.19
CA MET A 524 -15.05 -17.83 14.42
C MET A 524 -15.84 -17.40 15.66
N GLU A 525 -16.64 -16.33 15.58
CA GLU A 525 -17.52 -15.90 16.67
C GLU A 525 -18.53 -17.01 16.99
N ALA A 526 -19.16 -17.61 15.98
CA ALA A 526 -20.07 -18.73 16.17
C ALA A 526 -19.39 -19.97 16.77
N VAL A 527 -18.17 -20.29 16.34
CA VAL A 527 -17.37 -21.39 16.90
C VAL A 527 -17.10 -21.17 18.39
N GLU A 528 -16.69 -19.96 18.78
CA GLU A 528 -16.40 -19.64 20.19
C GLU A 528 -17.66 -19.55 21.05
N ILE A 529 -18.77 -19.04 20.51
CA ILE A 529 -20.09 -19.09 21.19
C ILE A 529 -20.45 -20.56 21.47
N ARG A 530 -20.29 -21.46 20.50
CA ARG A 530 -20.56 -22.88 20.69
C ARG A 530 -19.61 -23.53 21.69
N ARG A 531 -18.33 -23.14 21.69
CA ARG A 531 -17.32 -23.67 22.64
C ARG A 531 -17.60 -23.22 24.08
N HIS A 532 -17.91 -21.94 24.28
CA HIS A 532 -18.03 -21.36 25.62
C HIS A 532 -19.46 -21.38 26.19
N SER A 533 -20.47 -21.57 25.34
CA SER A 533 -21.90 -21.53 25.71
C SER A 533 -22.26 -20.32 26.60
N PRO A 534 -21.97 -19.08 26.17
CA PRO A 534 -22.14 -17.88 26.98
C PRO A 534 -23.60 -17.58 27.32
N GLU A 535 -23.87 -17.20 28.57
CA GLU A 535 -25.21 -16.97 29.12
C GLU A 535 -25.78 -15.58 28.75
N ILE A 536 -24.91 -14.59 28.53
CA ILE A 536 -25.32 -13.21 28.24
C ILE A 536 -25.70 -13.03 26.76
N ASN A 537 -25.14 -13.83 25.84
CA ASN A 537 -25.46 -13.73 24.41
C ASN A 537 -26.94 -14.07 24.14
N ASN A 538 -27.57 -13.34 23.21
CA ASN A 538 -28.95 -13.59 22.82
C ASN A 538 -29.07 -14.62 21.68
N LYS A 539 -27.94 -15.16 21.18
CA LYS A 539 -27.81 -16.14 20.09
C LYS A 539 -28.28 -15.64 18.72
N GLU A 540 -28.65 -14.37 18.58
CA GLU A 540 -28.93 -13.76 17.28
C GLU A 540 -27.68 -13.71 16.41
N GLU A 541 -26.49 -13.67 17.03
CA GLU A 541 -25.19 -13.65 16.38
C GLU A 541 -24.97 -14.90 15.49
N LEU A 542 -25.52 -16.05 15.89
CA LEU A 542 -25.45 -17.30 15.11
C LEU A 542 -26.31 -17.24 13.83
N ARG A 543 -27.40 -16.45 13.84
CA ARG A 543 -28.27 -16.28 12.66
C ARG A 543 -27.65 -15.34 11.63
N GLU A 544 -26.88 -14.33 12.07
CA GLU A 544 -26.19 -13.41 11.16
C GLU A 544 -25.17 -14.11 10.27
N VAL A 545 -24.48 -15.12 10.80
CA VAL A 545 -23.50 -15.92 10.03
C VAL A 545 -24.16 -16.58 8.82
N LEU A 546 -25.35 -17.15 9.00
CA LEU A 546 -26.08 -17.83 7.93
C LEU A 546 -26.41 -16.88 6.76
N ARG A 547 -26.71 -15.61 7.05
CA ARG A 547 -26.97 -14.57 6.03
C ARG A 547 -25.75 -14.19 5.21
N LEU A 548 -24.54 -14.54 5.65
CA LEU A 548 -23.29 -14.27 4.93
C LEU A 548 -22.81 -15.47 4.09
N VAL A 549 -23.44 -16.63 4.26
CA VAL A 549 -23.11 -17.88 3.56
C VAL A 549 -24.11 -18.15 2.42
N THR A 550 -25.35 -17.65 2.56
CA THR A 550 -26.37 -17.57 1.50
C THR A 550 -26.18 -16.33 0.65
#